data_AF-A0A3D9B6L8-F1
#
_entry.id   AF-A0A3D9B6L8-F1
#
_cell.length_a   1.000
_cell.length_b   1.000
_cell.length_c   1.000
_cell.angle_alpha   90.00
_cell.angle_beta   90.00
_cell.angle_gamma   90.00
#
_symmetry.space_group_name_H-M   'P 1'
#
loop_
_entity.id
_entity.type
_entity.pdbx_description
1 polymer ?
#
loop_
_entity_poly.entity_id
_entity_poly.type
_entity_poly.pdbx_seq_one_letter_code
_entity_poly.pdbx_strand_id
1 'polypeptide(L)'
;MRKKMILSTAVLCSAVILVCGQVGIGTATPRGALDINKPTTNTFGLVLPTNSDTDNIVNPQGGNVALATVMYDSSQDCIRVYRSSGWSRCLSDKITRPETVRVAYWSTYAIGSSGLSAFNSQLNNTNNYGASGTYNNVSGFQFTNITSTLANTTADDLLANYDVISTGFSNMSAADAAKIKSYVDRGGVAIISLDNNLGTSLFQAFGGTGNVATGALAGNSTASNTNNGVFGDARNVSLSGAASSGRVQMSQLPAGSKLLANEASANAGVWITGAGGRAIFFWDEGVFRASSVSGTVIDTPQERFLHNIMAYALDRVGS
;
A
#
# COMPACT_ATOMS: atom_id res chain seq x y z
N MET A 1 15.73 -65.19 34.29
CA MET A 1 15.09 -64.67 33.06
C MET A 1 14.23 -63.42 33.28
N ARG A 2 13.41 -63.32 34.34
CA ARG A 2 12.56 -62.12 34.62
C ARG A 2 13.28 -60.77 34.67
N LYS A 3 14.48 -60.67 35.24
CA LYS A 3 15.22 -59.39 35.33
C LYS A 3 15.71 -58.84 33.98
N LYS A 4 15.95 -59.71 32.98
CA LYS A 4 16.39 -59.31 31.64
C LYS A 4 15.24 -58.76 30.79
N MET A 5 14.02 -59.30 30.95
CA MET A 5 12.82 -58.76 30.30
C MET A 5 12.49 -57.34 30.77
N ILE A 6 12.57 -57.08 32.08
CA ILE A 6 12.24 -55.76 32.64
C ILE A 6 13.18 -54.67 32.11
N LEU A 7 14.47 -54.98 31.96
CA LEU A 7 15.45 -54.05 31.42
C LEU A 7 15.23 -53.76 29.93
N SER A 8 14.88 -54.78 29.14
CA SER A 8 14.56 -54.61 27.71
C SER A 8 13.28 -53.78 27.49
N THR A 9 12.25 -53.95 28.31
CA THR A 9 11.01 -53.15 28.22
C THR A 9 11.25 -51.70 28.64
N ALA A 10 12.07 -51.44 29.66
CA ALA A 10 12.43 -50.09 30.08
C ALA A 10 13.25 -49.34 29.01
N VAL A 11 14.20 -50.02 28.34
CA VAL A 11 14.99 -49.44 27.24
C VAL A 11 14.11 -49.16 26.02
N LEU A 12 13.15 -50.05 25.70
CA LEU A 12 12.20 -49.84 24.61
C LEU A 12 11.25 -48.66 24.89
N CYS A 13 10.74 -48.53 26.12
CA CYS A 13 9.92 -47.39 26.53
C CYS A 13 10.71 -46.07 26.53
N SER A 14 11.99 -46.09 26.92
CA SER A 14 12.86 -44.89 26.92
C SER A 14 13.20 -44.44 25.50
N ALA A 15 13.39 -45.39 24.57
CA ALA A 15 13.65 -45.10 23.16
C ALA A 15 12.41 -44.55 22.43
N VAL A 16 11.19 -44.95 22.81
CA VAL A 16 9.94 -44.47 22.20
C VAL A 16 9.60 -43.03 22.65
N ILE A 17 9.99 -42.62 23.86
CA ILE A 17 9.72 -41.25 24.36
C ILE A 17 10.63 -40.20 23.69
N LEU A 18 11.78 -40.60 23.14
CA LEU A 18 12.71 -39.70 22.44
C LEU A 18 12.30 -39.31 21.01
N VAL A 19 11.30 -39.98 20.42
CA VAL A 19 10.91 -39.79 19.00
C VAL A 19 9.80 -38.74 18.80
N CYS A 20 9.23 -38.20 19.88
CA CYS A 20 8.19 -37.17 19.84
C CYS A 20 8.60 -35.85 20.47
N GLY A 21 9.89 -35.50 20.40
CA GLY A 21 10.33 -34.12 20.64
C GLY A 21 9.75 -33.22 19.55
N GLN A 22 8.58 -32.65 19.82
CA GLN A 22 7.89 -31.65 19.01
C GLN A 22 8.91 -30.70 18.36
N VAL A 23 9.10 -30.79 17.05
CA VAL A 23 9.97 -29.84 16.34
C VAL A 23 9.08 -28.65 15.97
N GLY A 24 8.95 -27.71 16.92
CA GLY A 24 8.11 -26.51 16.81
C GLY A 24 6.89 -26.51 17.74
N ILE A 25 6.33 -25.32 18.01
CA ILE A 25 5.08 -25.17 18.78
C ILE A 25 3.93 -25.75 17.92
N GLY A 26 3.42 -26.93 18.29
CA GLY A 26 2.15 -27.47 17.77
C GLY A 26 2.18 -28.24 16.44
N THR A 27 3.33 -28.46 15.80
CA THR A 27 3.42 -29.27 14.55
C THR A 27 4.73 -30.08 14.50
N ALA A 28 4.71 -31.22 13.79
CA ALA A 28 5.92 -32.00 13.49
C ALA A 28 6.63 -31.52 12.21
N THR A 29 6.02 -30.61 11.45
CA THR A 29 6.53 -30.04 10.20
C THR A 29 6.56 -28.51 10.29
N PRO A 30 7.47 -27.94 11.10
CA PRO A 30 7.54 -26.49 11.26
C PRO A 30 8.00 -25.86 9.94
N ARG A 31 7.43 -24.72 9.58
CA ARG A 31 7.82 -24.01 8.35
C ARG A 31 9.19 -23.34 8.46
N GLY A 32 9.69 -23.12 9.67
CA GLY A 32 11.03 -22.60 9.96
C GLY A 32 11.43 -22.87 11.42
N ALA A 33 12.70 -22.65 11.75
CA ALA A 33 13.22 -22.84 13.10
C ALA A 33 13.68 -21.50 13.69
N LEU A 34 13.30 -21.21 14.94
CA LEU A 34 13.93 -20.16 15.74
C LEU A 34 15.14 -20.78 16.44
N ASP A 35 16.30 -20.73 15.78
CA ASP A 35 17.55 -21.24 16.34
C ASP A 35 18.13 -20.23 17.33
N ILE A 36 18.10 -20.55 18.62
CA ILE A 36 18.62 -19.68 19.68
C ILE A 36 19.99 -20.14 20.17
N ASN A 37 20.45 -21.38 19.88
CA ASN A 37 21.75 -21.91 20.32
C ASN A 37 21.97 -23.37 19.87
N LYS A 38 22.51 -23.61 18.66
CA LYS A 38 23.20 -24.87 18.31
C LYS A 38 24.37 -24.62 17.33
N PRO A 39 25.32 -25.57 17.15
CA PRO A 39 26.54 -25.32 16.38
C PRO A 39 26.21 -24.99 14.92
N THR A 40 27.16 -24.38 14.22
CA THR A 40 27.08 -23.69 12.92
C THR A 40 26.60 -24.50 11.69
N THR A 41 25.86 -25.59 11.88
CA THR A 41 25.45 -26.55 10.85
C THR A 41 23.94 -26.57 10.57
N ASN A 42 23.18 -25.57 11.03
CA ASN A 42 21.74 -25.52 10.75
C ASN A 42 21.48 -25.14 9.28
N THR A 43 20.67 -25.93 8.58
CA THR A 43 20.27 -25.71 7.18
C THR A 43 18.84 -25.17 7.04
N PHE A 44 18.14 -24.91 8.15
CA PHE A 44 16.80 -24.34 8.17
C PHE A 44 16.84 -22.81 8.26
N GLY A 45 15.98 -22.13 7.49
CA GLY A 45 15.81 -20.68 7.55
C GLY A 45 14.93 -20.21 8.71
N LEU A 46 15.09 -18.93 9.08
CA LEU A 46 14.14 -18.23 9.95
C LEU A 46 12.86 -17.94 9.15
N VAL A 47 11.73 -18.49 9.59
CA VAL A 47 10.42 -18.10 9.05
C VAL A 47 9.79 -17.06 9.97
N LEU A 48 9.56 -15.89 9.40
CA LEU A 48 8.90 -14.78 10.08
C LEU A 48 7.38 -14.98 10.08
N PRO A 49 6.65 -14.42 11.06
CA PRO A 49 5.21 -14.30 10.99
C PRO A 49 4.81 -13.64 9.66
N THR A 50 4.01 -14.36 8.87
CA THR A 50 3.52 -13.88 7.57
C THR A 50 2.19 -13.18 7.76
N ASN A 51 2.07 -11.96 7.24
CA ASN A 51 0.81 -11.24 7.20
C ASN A 51 0.73 -10.36 5.95
N SER A 52 -0.46 -10.12 5.42
CA SER A 52 -0.66 -9.24 4.27
C SER A 52 -0.80 -7.76 4.65
N ASP A 53 -0.97 -7.45 5.94
CA ASP A 53 -1.06 -6.07 6.43
C ASP A 53 -0.41 -5.94 7.82
N THR A 54 0.34 -4.86 8.01
CA THR A 54 0.92 -4.48 9.29
C THR A 54 -0.12 -4.16 10.37
N ASP A 55 -1.34 -3.77 9.98
CA ASP A 55 -2.43 -3.48 10.90
C ASP A 55 -2.99 -4.74 11.58
N ASN A 56 -2.74 -5.91 11.01
CA ASN A 56 -3.11 -7.19 11.60
C ASN A 56 -2.13 -7.65 12.69
N ILE A 57 -0.99 -6.96 12.84
CA ILE A 57 -0.01 -7.27 13.89
C ILE A 57 -0.38 -6.48 15.13
N VAL A 58 -0.80 -7.20 16.18
CA VAL A 58 -1.26 -6.61 17.44
C VAL A 58 -0.31 -6.95 18.59
N ASN A 59 -0.19 -6.04 19.56
CA ASN A 59 0.45 -6.35 20.84
C ASN A 59 -0.58 -7.07 21.74
N PRO A 60 -0.34 -8.33 22.15
CA PRO A 60 -1.28 -9.07 23.00
C PRO A 60 -1.46 -8.45 24.40
N GLN A 61 -0.54 -7.59 24.84
CA GLN A 61 -0.66 -6.85 26.10
C GLN A 61 -1.42 -5.52 25.94
N GLY A 62 -1.93 -5.22 24.74
CA GLY A 62 -2.50 -3.93 24.39
C GLY A 62 -1.44 -2.87 24.05
N GLY A 63 -1.87 -1.75 23.47
CA GLY A 63 -0.98 -0.64 23.08
C GLY A 63 -0.26 -0.87 21.75
N ASN A 64 0.86 -0.16 21.56
CA ASN A 64 1.66 -0.23 20.33
C ASN A 64 2.35 -1.60 20.19
N VAL A 65 2.58 -2.01 18.94
CA VAL A 65 3.45 -3.15 18.61
C VAL A 65 4.82 -2.97 19.28
N ALA A 66 5.42 -4.06 19.76
CA ALA A 66 6.74 -3.97 20.41
C ALA A 66 7.81 -3.53 19.41
N LEU A 67 8.75 -2.68 19.85
CA LEU A 67 9.90 -2.30 19.04
C LEU A 67 10.69 -3.54 18.58
N ALA A 68 11.21 -3.47 17.36
CA ALA A 68 11.92 -4.56 16.69
C ALA A 68 11.07 -5.81 16.35
N THR A 69 9.74 -5.71 16.39
CA THR A 69 8.88 -6.77 15.81
C THR A 69 9.17 -6.90 14.31
N VAL A 70 9.40 -8.11 13.81
CA VAL A 70 9.67 -8.39 12.38
C VAL A 70 8.55 -9.26 11.79
N MET A 71 8.12 -8.94 10.58
CA MET A 71 7.15 -9.74 9.83
C MET A 71 7.58 -9.91 8.37
N TYR A 72 7.04 -10.93 7.71
CA TYR A 72 7.06 -11.03 6.26
C TYR A 72 5.70 -10.54 5.71
N ASP A 73 5.73 -9.48 4.91
CA ASP A 73 4.58 -8.88 4.25
C ASP A 73 4.28 -9.65 2.95
N SER A 74 3.27 -10.53 2.98
CA SER A 74 2.92 -11.38 1.83
C SER A 74 2.27 -10.60 0.69
N SER A 75 1.84 -9.35 0.92
CA SER A 75 1.29 -8.51 -0.14
C SER A 75 2.40 -7.86 -0.99
N GLN A 76 3.58 -7.68 -0.40
CA GLN A 76 4.74 -7.01 -0.99
C GLN A 76 5.96 -7.92 -1.16
N ASP A 77 5.83 -9.22 -0.85
CA ASP A 77 6.90 -10.23 -0.90
C ASP A 77 8.21 -9.77 -0.22
N CYS A 78 8.11 -9.26 1.02
CA CYS A 78 9.27 -8.63 1.67
C CYS A 78 9.25 -8.69 3.19
N ILE A 79 10.39 -8.41 3.83
CA ILE A 79 10.52 -8.33 5.29
C ILE A 79 10.27 -6.91 5.78
N ARG A 80 9.57 -6.72 6.91
CA ARG A 80 9.34 -5.42 7.56
C ARG A 80 9.66 -5.48 9.05
N VAL A 81 10.13 -4.37 9.64
CA VAL A 81 10.47 -4.25 11.06
C VAL A 81 9.78 -3.05 11.72
N TYR A 82 9.21 -3.22 12.91
CA TYR A 82 8.60 -2.14 13.68
C TYR A 82 9.65 -1.31 14.42
N ARG A 83 9.61 0.00 14.27
CA ARG A 83 10.54 0.99 14.84
C ARG A 83 9.78 2.01 15.70
N SER A 84 10.50 2.91 16.38
CA SER A 84 9.89 4.00 17.17
C SER A 84 8.98 4.91 16.34
N SER A 85 9.22 5.01 15.03
CA SER A 85 8.40 5.75 14.07
C SER A 85 7.30 4.92 13.39
N GLY A 86 7.09 3.65 13.79
CA GLY A 86 6.16 2.73 13.15
C GLY A 86 6.83 1.66 12.29
N TRP A 87 6.06 0.97 11.44
CA TRP A 87 6.56 -0.09 10.57
C TRP A 87 7.53 0.42 9.51
N SER A 88 8.64 -0.28 9.31
CA SER A 88 9.53 -0.02 8.19
C SER A 88 8.87 -0.37 6.86
N ARG A 89 9.50 0.10 5.78
CA ARG A 89 9.31 -0.43 4.44
C ARG A 89 9.91 -1.83 4.29
N CYS A 90 9.75 -2.40 3.11
CA CYS A 90 10.42 -3.63 2.71
C CYS A 90 11.94 -3.55 2.89
N LEU A 91 12.49 -4.50 3.64
CA LEU A 91 13.90 -4.79 3.74
C LEU A 91 14.23 -5.77 2.60
N SER A 92 14.53 -5.27 1.40
CA SER A 92 14.95 -6.06 0.25
C SER A 92 16.17 -5.42 -0.43
N ASP A 93 17.09 -6.27 -0.89
CA ASP A 93 18.40 -5.91 -1.46
C ASP A 93 18.34 -5.46 -2.92
N LYS A 94 17.16 -5.44 -3.56
CA LYS A 94 17.04 -5.10 -4.97
C LYS A 94 16.15 -3.89 -5.17
N ILE A 95 16.73 -2.72 -4.95
CA ILE A 95 16.12 -1.49 -5.41
C ILE A 95 16.76 -1.17 -6.76
N THR A 96 16.24 -1.77 -7.83
CA THR A 96 16.20 -1.07 -9.12
C THR A 96 15.25 0.11 -8.92
N ARG A 97 15.74 1.15 -8.22
CA ARG A 97 15.03 2.43 -8.07
C ARG A 97 14.91 2.98 -9.48
N PRO A 98 13.71 3.26 -10.00
CA PRO A 98 13.64 4.18 -11.10
C PRO A 98 14.25 5.49 -10.59
N GLU A 99 15.37 5.91 -11.19
CA GLU A 99 16.01 7.18 -10.88
C GLU A 99 14.99 8.32 -11.03
N THR A 100 14.10 8.19 -12.01
CA THR A 100 12.95 9.07 -12.22
C THR A 100 11.68 8.24 -12.36
N VAL A 101 10.64 8.55 -11.59
CA VAL A 101 9.32 7.91 -11.71
C VAL A 101 8.61 8.45 -12.93
N ARG A 102 8.19 7.57 -13.83
CA ARG A 102 7.42 7.92 -15.03
C ARG A 102 5.93 7.88 -14.71
N VAL A 103 5.35 9.06 -14.53
CA VAL A 103 3.93 9.23 -14.21
C VAL A 103 3.18 9.61 -15.48
N ALA A 104 2.31 8.73 -15.95
CA ALA A 104 1.31 9.11 -16.94
C ALA A 104 0.11 9.76 -16.26
N TYR A 105 -0.44 10.79 -16.89
CA TYR A 105 -1.67 11.42 -16.40
C TYR A 105 -2.73 11.50 -17.49
N TRP A 106 -3.98 11.27 -17.07
CA TRP A 106 -5.16 11.27 -17.93
C TRP A 106 -6.21 12.26 -17.43
N SER A 107 -6.66 13.13 -18.33
CA SER A 107 -7.55 14.28 -18.08
C SER A 107 -6.92 15.47 -17.32
N THR A 108 -7.71 16.52 -17.15
CA THR A 108 -7.43 17.66 -16.28
C THR A 108 -7.51 17.23 -14.82
N TYR A 109 -6.75 17.90 -13.96
CA TYR A 109 -6.70 17.63 -12.51
C TYR A 109 -6.26 16.21 -12.13
N ALA A 110 -5.41 15.59 -12.94
CA ALA A 110 -4.61 14.43 -12.56
C ALA A 110 -3.23 14.86 -12.03
N ILE A 111 -2.56 14.03 -11.24
CA ILE A 111 -1.19 14.30 -10.76
C ILE A 111 -0.27 14.39 -11.97
N GLY A 112 0.52 15.46 -12.08
CA GLY A 112 1.31 15.81 -13.26
C GLY A 112 0.65 16.81 -14.22
N SER A 113 -0.68 16.97 -14.16
CA SER A 113 -1.38 18.00 -14.95
C SER A 113 -1.26 19.39 -14.32
N SER A 114 -1.40 20.46 -15.12
CA SER A 114 -1.39 21.84 -14.62
C SER A 114 -2.50 22.16 -13.63
N GLY A 115 -3.57 21.35 -13.58
CA GLY A 115 -4.67 21.51 -12.64
C GLY A 115 -4.29 21.26 -11.18
N LEU A 116 -3.19 20.52 -10.93
CA LEU A 116 -2.68 20.21 -9.59
C LEU A 116 -1.28 20.82 -9.36
N SER A 117 -1.09 22.06 -9.79
CA SER A 117 0.23 22.72 -9.82
C SER A 117 0.94 22.78 -8.45
N ALA A 118 0.21 23.07 -7.37
CA ALA A 118 0.77 23.13 -6.02
C ALA A 118 1.32 21.75 -5.59
N PHE A 119 0.48 20.71 -5.65
CA PHE A 119 0.90 19.34 -5.34
C PHE A 119 2.06 18.87 -6.23
N ASN A 120 2.01 19.16 -7.54
CA ASN A 120 3.10 18.82 -8.45
C ASN A 120 4.40 19.57 -8.11
N SER A 121 4.33 20.78 -7.56
CA SER A 121 5.52 21.51 -7.13
C SER A 121 6.14 20.91 -5.87
N GLN A 122 5.33 20.32 -4.98
CA GLN A 122 5.81 19.53 -3.84
C GLN A 122 6.47 18.22 -4.29
N LEU A 123 5.93 17.55 -5.32
CA LEU A 123 6.55 16.37 -5.94
C LEU A 123 7.90 16.69 -6.59
N ASN A 124 8.01 17.83 -7.29
CA ASN A 124 9.26 18.24 -7.95
C ASN A 124 10.29 18.86 -7.00
N ASN A 125 9.95 19.09 -5.73
CA ASN A 125 10.90 19.60 -4.75
C ASN A 125 11.85 18.47 -4.29
N THR A 126 13.14 18.63 -4.57
CA THR A 126 14.18 17.65 -4.23
C THR A 126 14.38 17.44 -2.73
N ASN A 127 13.97 18.40 -1.89
CA ASN A 127 13.95 18.23 -0.44
C ASN A 127 12.85 17.24 -0.01
N ASN A 128 11.80 17.07 -0.80
CA ASN A 128 10.74 16.09 -0.55
C ASN A 128 11.03 14.76 -1.25
N TYR A 129 11.40 14.79 -2.54
CA TYR A 129 11.53 13.62 -3.43
C TYR A 129 12.84 13.62 -4.22
N GLY A 130 13.97 13.61 -3.52
CA GLY A 130 15.30 13.48 -4.11
C GLY A 130 16.14 12.45 -3.38
N ALA A 131 17.34 12.16 -3.88
CA ALA A 131 18.26 11.19 -3.27
C ALA A 131 18.57 11.45 -1.78
N SER A 132 18.42 12.71 -1.33
CA SER A 132 18.57 13.13 0.07
C SER A 132 17.31 13.77 0.66
N GLY A 133 16.18 13.69 -0.04
CA GLY A 133 14.91 14.23 0.42
C GLY A 133 14.23 13.36 1.49
N THR A 134 13.13 13.85 2.05
CA THR A 134 12.32 13.12 3.04
C THR A 134 11.89 11.74 2.53
N TYR A 135 11.40 11.67 1.28
CA TYR A 135 11.22 10.42 0.56
C TYR A 135 12.36 10.26 -0.44
N ASN A 136 13.29 9.35 -0.16
CA ASN A 136 14.53 9.19 -0.92
C ASN A 136 14.59 7.91 -1.78
N ASN A 137 13.46 7.23 -1.98
CA ASN A 137 13.41 6.02 -2.81
C ASN A 137 13.35 6.32 -4.32
N VAL A 138 13.26 7.59 -4.70
CA VAL A 138 13.24 8.10 -6.09
C VAL A 138 14.09 9.38 -6.17
N SER A 139 14.57 9.75 -7.35
CA SER A 139 15.31 11.02 -7.55
C SER A 139 14.49 12.10 -8.24
N GLY A 140 13.24 11.82 -8.63
CA GLY A 140 12.33 12.81 -9.21
C GLY A 140 11.19 12.17 -10.00
N PHE A 141 10.46 13.00 -10.75
CA PHE A 141 9.30 12.61 -11.52
C PHE A 141 9.38 13.12 -12.96
N GLN A 142 8.89 12.31 -13.89
CA GLN A 142 8.60 12.69 -15.27
C GLN A 142 7.10 12.54 -15.50
N PHE A 143 6.44 13.60 -15.94
CA PHE A 143 5.00 13.60 -16.18
C PHE A 143 4.69 13.57 -17.68
N THR A 144 3.84 12.64 -18.10
CA THR A 144 3.43 12.49 -19.50
C THR A 144 1.92 12.50 -19.63
N ASN A 145 1.38 13.38 -20.46
CA ASN A 145 -0.05 13.39 -20.77
C ASN A 145 -0.40 12.24 -21.71
N ILE A 146 -1.30 11.35 -21.30
CA ILE A 146 -1.78 10.23 -22.12
C ILE A 146 -3.24 10.36 -22.53
N THR A 147 -3.87 11.53 -22.31
CA THR A 147 -5.31 11.74 -22.55
C THR A 147 -5.73 11.38 -23.99
N SER A 148 -4.93 11.77 -24.99
CA SER A 148 -5.22 11.51 -26.40
C SER A 148 -4.67 10.17 -26.91
N THR A 149 -3.79 9.50 -26.16
CA THR A 149 -3.11 8.28 -26.61
C THR A 149 -3.64 7.03 -25.92
N LEU A 150 -4.24 7.15 -24.73
CA LEU A 150 -4.69 6.00 -23.92
C LEU A 150 -5.54 5.02 -24.73
N ALA A 151 -6.50 5.53 -25.52
CA ALA A 151 -7.39 4.72 -26.34
C ALA A 151 -6.65 3.76 -27.28
N ASN A 152 -5.49 4.18 -27.79
CA ASN A 152 -4.69 3.44 -28.78
C ASN A 152 -3.52 2.65 -28.18
N THR A 153 -3.30 2.73 -26.87
CA THR A 153 -2.27 1.95 -26.16
C THR A 153 -2.85 0.65 -25.60
N THR A 154 -2.01 -0.37 -25.47
CA THR A 154 -2.29 -1.60 -24.73
C THR A 154 -1.81 -1.49 -23.28
N ALA A 155 -2.22 -2.43 -22.42
CA ALA A 155 -1.67 -2.50 -21.06
C ALA A 155 -0.15 -2.81 -21.07
N ASP A 156 0.35 -3.51 -22.09
CA ASP A 156 1.79 -3.74 -22.28
C ASP A 156 2.53 -2.43 -22.55
N ASP A 157 2.00 -1.60 -23.44
CA ASP A 157 2.58 -0.29 -23.73
C ASP A 157 2.62 0.58 -22.46
N LEU A 158 1.56 0.53 -21.65
CA LEU A 158 1.51 1.28 -20.41
C LEU A 158 2.58 0.81 -19.41
N LEU A 159 2.76 -0.50 -19.20
CA LEU A 159 3.79 -1.07 -18.32
C LEU A 159 5.21 -0.76 -18.82
N ALA A 160 5.42 -0.80 -20.13
CA ALA A 160 6.72 -0.51 -20.72
C ALA A 160 7.13 0.96 -20.50
N ASN A 161 6.17 1.89 -20.49
CA ASN A 161 6.44 3.32 -20.52
C ASN A 161 6.22 4.05 -19.18
N TYR A 162 5.41 3.50 -18.27
CA TYR A 162 4.97 4.21 -17.07
C TYR A 162 4.97 3.35 -15.81
N ASP A 163 5.37 3.99 -14.72
CA ASP A 163 5.44 3.39 -13.39
C ASP A 163 4.16 3.66 -12.57
N VAL A 164 3.56 4.83 -12.79
CA VAL A 164 2.30 5.26 -12.18
C VAL A 164 1.38 5.85 -13.24
N ILE A 165 0.09 5.55 -13.15
CA ILE A 165 -0.97 6.24 -13.90
C ILE A 165 -1.85 7.02 -12.93
N SER A 166 -2.00 8.32 -13.15
CA SER A 166 -2.96 9.17 -12.45
C SER A 166 -4.15 9.54 -13.34
N THR A 167 -5.38 9.36 -12.84
CA THR A 167 -6.60 9.80 -13.54
C THR A 167 -7.22 11.01 -12.85
N GLY A 168 -7.79 11.91 -13.65
CA GLY A 168 -8.42 13.15 -13.18
C GLY A 168 -9.87 13.30 -13.65
N PHE A 169 -10.30 14.56 -13.74
CA PHE A 169 -11.68 15.00 -13.92
C PHE A 169 -12.21 14.74 -15.34
N SER A 170 -12.65 13.52 -15.63
CA SER A 170 -13.46 13.17 -16.81
C SER A 170 -13.98 11.73 -16.69
N ASN A 171 -15.06 11.40 -17.42
CA ASN A 171 -15.54 10.03 -17.52
C ASN A 171 -14.68 9.22 -18.49
N MET A 172 -13.90 8.29 -17.94
CA MET A 172 -13.16 7.30 -18.71
C MET A 172 -14.12 6.26 -19.30
N SER A 173 -13.87 5.83 -20.54
CA SER A 173 -14.65 4.76 -21.16
C SER A 173 -14.49 3.43 -20.38
N ALA A 174 -15.47 2.53 -20.46
CA ALA A 174 -15.37 1.21 -19.84
C ALA A 174 -14.17 0.39 -20.38
N ALA A 175 -13.84 0.55 -21.66
CA ALA A 175 -12.70 -0.11 -22.29
C ALA A 175 -11.36 0.41 -21.74
N ASP A 176 -11.21 1.72 -21.57
CA ASP A 176 -10.01 2.31 -21.00
C ASP A 176 -9.92 2.03 -19.49
N ALA A 177 -11.03 2.01 -18.77
CA ALA A 177 -11.04 1.62 -17.35
C ALA A 177 -10.56 0.17 -17.16
N ALA A 178 -11.03 -0.76 -18.00
CA ALA A 178 -10.55 -2.14 -18.00
C ALA A 178 -9.05 -2.25 -18.35
N LYS A 179 -8.55 -1.37 -19.22
CA LYS A 179 -7.13 -1.26 -19.57
C LYS A 179 -6.28 -0.78 -18.39
N ILE A 180 -6.73 0.24 -17.64
CA ILE A 180 -6.07 0.68 -16.39
C ILE A 180 -6.08 -0.45 -15.36
N LYS A 181 -7.18 -1.20 -15.22
CA LYS A 181 -7.23 -2.38 -14.36
C LYS A 181 -6.21 -3.45 -14.76
N SER A 182 -6.11 -3.76 -16.05
CA SER A 182 -5.13 -4.71 -16.59
C SER A 182 -3.69 -4.25 -16.33
N TYR A 183 -3.39 -2.97 -16.48
CA TYR A 183 -2.11 -2.39 -16.11
C TYR A 183 -1.77 -2.62 -14.61
N VAL A 184 -2.74 -2.39 -13.72
CA VAL A 184 -2.55 -2.60 -12.26
C VAL A 184 -2.40 -4.08 -11.90
N ASP A 185 -3.24 -4.95 -12.45
CA ASP A 185 -3.20 -6.40 -12.19
C ASP A 185 -1.83 -7.01 -12.54
N ARG A 186 -1.07 -6.33 -13.41
CA ARG A 186 0.22 -6.75 -13.94
C ARG A 186 1.41 -6.02 -13.35
N GLY A 187 1.21 -5.27 -12.26
CA GLY A 187 2.27 -4.65 -11.47
C GLY A 187 2.38 -3.14 -11.59
N GLY A 188 1.60 -2.50 -12.46
CA GLY A 188 1.49 -1.04 -12.51
C GLY A 188 0.79 -0.45 -11.29
N VAL A 189 1.02 0.84 -11.00
CA VAL A 189 0.37 1.55 -9.89
C VAL A 189 -0.60 2.60 -10.43
N ALA A 190 -1.83 2.66 -9.91
CA ALA A 190 -2.82 3.65 -10.32
C ALA A 190 -3.28 4.53 -9.15
N ILE A 191 -3.27 5.85 -9.35
CA ILE A 191 -3.89 6.84 -8.47
C ILE A 191 -5.12 7.40 -9.19
N ILE A 192 -6.29 7.01 -8.73
CA ILE A 192 -7.55 7.24 -9.42
C ILE A 192 -8.34 8.30 -8.67
N SER A 193 -8.57 9.45 -9.29
CA SER A 193 -9.46 10.47 -8.73
C SER A 193 -10.86 10.32 -9.33
N LEU A 194 -11.86 10.34 -8.46
CA LEU A 194 -13.27 10.43 -8.80
C LEU A 194 -13.74 11.88 -8.66
N ASP A 195 -14.94 12.18 -9.15
CA ASP A 195 -15.64 13.44 -8.84
C ASP A 195 -17.17 13.18 -8.94
N ASN A 196 -17.96 14.23 -8.81
CA ASN A 196 -19.41 14.28 -8.83
C ASN A 196 -19.98 13.59 -10.07
N ASN A 197 -20.50 12.38 -9.87
CA ASN A 197 -21.00 11.49 -10.93
C ASN A 197 -19.95 11.11 -11.99
N LEU A 198 -18.65 11.17 -11.65
CA LEU A 198 -17.53 10.82 -12.53
C LEU A 198 -16.73 9.63 -11.98
N GLY A 199 -16.27 8.77 -12.89
CA GLY A 199 -15.35 7.67 -12.55
C GLY A 199 -16.01 6.33 -12.23
N THR A 200 -17.33 6.19 -12.45
CA THR A 200 -18.06 4.92 -12.27
C THR A 200 -17.42 3.77 -13.04
N SER A 201 -16.97 3.97 -14.28
CA SER A 201 -16.33 2.91 -15.07
C SER A 201 -15.01 2.42 -14.44
N LEU A 202 -14.20 3.32 -13.89
CA LEU A 202 -12.98 2.95 -13.15
C LEU A 202 -13.35 2.22 -11.86
N PHE A 203 -14.27 2.76 -11.07
CA PHE A 203 -14.70 2.14 -9.82
C PHE A 203 -15.20 0.69 -10.03
N GLN A 204 -16.06 0.48 -11.03
CA GLN A 204 -16.59 -0.85 -11.37
C GLN A 204 -15.52 -1.78 -11.95
N ALA A 205 -14.58 -1.28 -12.76
CA ALA A 205 -13.47 -2.09 -13.28
C ALA A 205 -12.62 -2.69 -12.14
N PHE A 206 -12.45 -1.96 -11.04
CA PHE A 206 -11.74 -2.44 -9.85
C PHE A 206 -12.63 -3.23 -8.86
N GLY A 207 -13.84 -3.63 -9.28
CA GLY A 207 -14.74 -4.49 -8.50
C GLY A 207 -15.70 -3.75 -7.59
N GLY A 208 -15.80 -2.42 -7.69
CA GLY A 208 -16.78 -1.62 -6.98
C GLY A 208 -18.20 -1.89 -7.49
N THR A 209 -19.19 -1.76 -6.62
CA THR A 209 -20.60 -1.98 -6.98
C THR A 209 -21.41 -0.68 -7.02
N GLY A 210 -22.32 -0.55 -7.98
CA GLY A 210 -23.11 0.67 -8.17
C GLY A 210 -22.32 1.81 -8.83
N ASN A 211 -22.76 3.05 -8.60
CA ASN A 211 -22.25 4.24 -9.29
C ASN A 211 -21.58 5.21 -8.32
N VAL A 212 -20.63 5.99 -8.82
CA VAL A 212 -20.14 7.19 -8.13
C VAL A 212 -21.24 8.24 -8.17
N ALA A 213 -21.62 8.74 -7.00
CA ALA A 213 -22.65 9.78 -6.86
C ALA A 213 -22.02 11.14 -6.51
N THR A 214 -22.84 12.12 -6.11
CA THR A 214 -22.38 13.40 -5.57
C THR A 214 -22.01 13.28 -4.08
N GLY A 215 -20.81 13.74 -3.72
CA GLY A 215 -20.28 13.76 -2.36
C GLY A 215 -20.16 15.14 -1.74
N ALA A 216 -19.59 15.16 -0.53
CA ALA A 216 -19.13 16.35 0.16
C ALA A 216 -17.61 16.51 0.03
N LEU A 217 -17.17 17.77 0.14
CA LEU A 217 -15.76 18.13 0.01
C LEU A 217 -14.95 17.78 1.25
N ALA A 218 -15.58 17.66 2.42
CA ALA A 218 -14.87 17.41 3.67
C ALA A 218 -14.71 15.90 3.91
N GLY A 219 -13.61 15.54 4.56
CA GLY A 219 -13.38 14.17 5.01
C GLY A 219 -12.43 14.11 6.20
N ASN A 220 -12.15 12.90 6.67
CA ASN A 220 -11.13 12.68 7.69
C ASN A 220 -10.33 11.42 7.35
N SER A 221 -9.02 11.49 7.50
CA SER A 221 -8.17 10.29 7.40
C SER A 221 -8.50 9.31 8.53
N THR A 222 -8.28 8.02 8.30
CA THR A 222 -8.49 6.97 9.31
C THR A 222 -7.26 6.82 10.22
N ALA A 223 -7.38 5.92 11.21
CA ALA A 223 -6.26 5.50 12.07
C ALA A 223 -5.30 4.49 11.39
N SER A 224 -5.48 4.19 10.10
CA SER A 224 -4.63 3.28 9.32
C SER A 224 -3.15 3.64 9.45
N ASN A 225 -2.27 2.65 9.66
CA ASN A 225 -0.83 2.92 9.72
C ASN A 225 -0.26 3.43 8.39
N THR A 226 -0.95 3.24 7.26
CA THR A 226 -0.57 3.85 5.98
C THR A 226 -0.59 5.38 6.04
N ASN A 227 -1.41 5.97 6.92
CA ASN A 227 -1.50 7.42 7.08
C ASN A 227 -0.39 7.99 7.98
N ASN A 228 0.47 7.14 8.56
CA ASN A 228 1.64 7.52 9.35
C ASN A 228 2.92 7.03 8.66
N GLY A 229 3.50 7.91 7.85
CA GLY A 229 4.63 7.57 6.97
C GLY A 229 5.82 8.52 7.14
N VAL A 230 6.67 8.56 6.11
CA VAL A 230 7.92 9.33 6.14
C VAL A 230 7.73 10.84 6.23
N PHE A 231 6.54 11.35 5.88
CA PHE A 231 6.20 12.77 6.03
C PHE A 231 5.57 13.08 7.39
N GLY A 232 5.50 12.10 8.30
CA GLY A 232 4.96 12.23 9.66
C GLY A 232 3.56 11.63 9.82
N ASP A 233 3.01 11.73 11.03
CA ASP A 233 1.70 11.19 11.36
C ASP A 233 0.58 12.09 10.81
N ALA A 234 -0.29 11.50 9.99
CA ALA A 234 -1.48 12.14 9.43
C ALA A 234 -2.73 11.28 9.64
N ARG A 235 -2.80 10.50 10.72
CA ARG A 235 -3.99 9.75 11.14
C ARG A 235 -5.02 10.66 11.81
N ASN A 236 -6.30 10.42 11.55
CA ASN A 236 -7.43 11.16 12.11
C ASN A 236 -7.35 12.69 11.89
N VAL A 237 -6.80 13.12 10.75
CA VAL A 237 -6.72 14.54 10.40
C VAL A 237 -7.87 14.92 9.47
N SER A 238 -8.33 16.16 9.58
CA SER A 238 -9.35 16.68 8.67
C SER A 238 -8.78 16.90 7.27
N LEU A 239 -9.58 16.55 6.28
CA LEU A 239 -9.30 16.70 4.86
C LEU A 239 -10.35 17.61 4.24
N SER A 240 -9.92 18.40 3.27
CA SER A 240 -10.77 19.28 2.49
C SER A 240 -10.52 19.08 1.00
N GLY A 241 -11.59 19.00 0.23
CA GLY A 241 -11.61 19.02 -1.22
C GLY A 241 -11.96 20.42 -1.74
N ALA A 242 -12.22 20.53 -3.04
CA ALA A 242 -12.53 21.79 -3.68
C ALA A 242 -13.54 21.61 -4.81
N ALA A 243 -14.50 22.54 -4.91
CA ALA A 243 -15.59 22.57 -5.88
C ALA A 243 -16.60 21.43 -5.75
N SER A 244 -16.36 20.27 -6.36
CA SER A 244 -17.25 19.11 -6.36
C SER A 244 -16.52 17.88 -5.83
N SER A 245 -17.26 16.80 -5.58
CA SER A 245 -16.67 15.54 -5.16
C SER A 245 -17.56 14.35 -5.51
N GLY A 246 -16.94 13.20 -5.69
CA GLY A 246 -17.62 11.92 -5.84
C GLY A 246 -18.03 11.33 -4.50
N ARG A 247 -19.03 10.46 -4.51
CA ARG A 247 -19.43 9.65 -3.36
C ARG A 247 -19.47 8.18 -3.72
N VAL A 248 -18.82 7.40 -2.87
CA VAL A 248 -18.88 5.93 -2.85
C VAL A 248 -19.18 5.50 -1.43
N GLN A 249 -20.21 4.70 -1.22
CA GLN A 249 -20.52 4.12 0.10
C GLN A 249 -19.49 3.04 0.43
N MET A 250 -19.15 2.87 1.71
CA MET A 250 -18.24 1.80 2.12
C MET A 250 -18.77 0.41 1.76
N SER A 251 -20.09 0.23 1.73
CA SER A 251 -20.77 -1.01 1.29
C SER A 251 -20.56 -1.33 -0.19
N GLN A 252 -20.18 -0.34 -0.99
CA GLN A 252 -19.95 -0.50 -2.43
C GLN A 252 -18.51 -0.92 -2.74
N LEU A 253 -17.59 -0.82 -1.78
CA LEU A 253 -16.18 -1.10 -2.01
C LEU A 253 -15.94 -2.57 -2.35
N PRO A 254 -14.96 -2.86 -3.24
CA PRO A 254 -14.50 -4.22 -3.46
C PRO A 254 -14.09 -4.90 -2.15
N ALA A 255 -14.32 -6.21 -2.04
CA ALA A 255 -13.86 -6.99 -0.89
C ALA A 255 -12.33 -6.86 -0.71
N GLY A 256 -11.88 -6.71 0.53
CA GLY A 256 -10.45 -6.54 0.85
C GLY A 256 -9.91 -5.12 0.63
N SER A 257 -10.76 -4.15 0.28
CA SER A 257 -10.34 -2.74 0.20
C SER A 257 -9.92 -2.22 1.57
N LYS A 258 -8.83 -1.45 1.61
CA LYS A 258 -8.31 -0.81 2.84
C LYS A 258 -8.66 0.67 2.84
N LEU A 259 -9.44 1.10 3.83
CA LEU A 259 -9.90 2.47 3.95
C LEU A 259 -8.85 3.39 4.61
N LEU A 260 -8.51 4.47 3.93
CA LEU A 260 -7.53 5.47 4.37
C LEU A 260 -8.16 6.79 4.78
N ALA A 261 -9.34 7.13 4.25
CA ALA A 261 -10.13 8.28 4.68
C ALA A 261 -11.63 8.07 4.45
N ASN A 262 -12.44 8.82 5.18
CA ASN A 262 -13.90 8.88 5.05
C ASN A 262 -14.33 10.26 4.51
N GLU A 263 -15.29 10.31 3.59
CA GLU A 263 -16.00 11.55 3.19
C GLU A 263 -17.17 11.85 4.16
N ALA A 264 -17.70 10.83 4.83
CA ALA A 264 -18.67 10.91 5.93
C ALA A 264 -18.72 9.57 6.67
N SER A 265 -19.59 9.43 7.68
CA SER A 265 -19.65 8.22 8.52
C SER A 265 -19.86 6.90 7.77
N ALA A 266 -20.46 6.92 6.57
CA ALA A 266 -20.78 5.73 5.78
C ALA A 266 -20.11 5.70 4.39
N ASN A 267 -19.28 6.71 4.07
CA ASN A 267 -18.78 6.93 2.71
C ASN A 267 -17.26 6.88 2.67
N ALA A 268 -16.75 6.16 1.68
CA ALA A 268 -15.33 6.06 1.43
C ALA A 268 -14.80 7.38 0.85
N GLY A 269 -13.75 7.90 1.46
CA GLY A 269 -12.98 9.02 0.95
C GLY A 269 -11.80 8.50 0.12
N VAL A 270 -10.83 7.87 0.79
CA VAL A 270 -9.65 7.31 0.14
C VAL A 270 -9.55 5.85 0.50
N TRP A 271 -9.29 4.99 -0.49
CA TRP A 271 -9.08 3.57 -0.24
C TRP A 271 -8.07 2.95 -1.19
N ILE A 272 -7.45 1.87 -0.72
CA ILE A 272 -6.60 1.00 -1.51
C ILE A 272 -7.39 -0.23 -1.93
N THR A 273 -7.21 -0.66 -3.17
CA THR A 273 -7.73 -1.91 -3.70
C THR A 273 -6.83 -2.44 -4.84
N GLY A 274 -7.31 -3.46 -5.56
CA GLY A 274 -6.60 -4.07 -6.68
C GLY A 274 -5.43 -4.97 -6.28
N ALA A 275 -4.83 -5.63 -7.27
CA ALA A 275 -3.75 -6.59 -7.05
C ALA A 275 -2.54 -5.95 -6.33
N GLY A 276 -2.13 -6.54 -5.20
CA GLY A 276 -1.04 -6.02 -4.34
C GLY A 276 -1.29 -4.63 -3.74
N GLY A 277 -2.55 -4.18 -3.71
CA GLY A 277 -2.91 -2.85 -3.19
C GLY A 277 -2.32 -1.71 -4.01
N ARG A 278 -2.25 -1.89 -5.34
CA ARG A 278 -1.65 -0.95 -6.31
C ARG A 278 -2.65 0.03 -6.95
N ALA A 279 -3.95 -0.07 -6.64
CA ALA A 279 -4.93 0.95 -7.01
C ALA A 279 -5.34 1.76 -5.78
N ILE A 280 -5.17 3.08 -5.85
CA ILE A 280 -5.52 4.01 -4.79
C ILE A 280 -6.59 4.94 -5.34
N PHE A 281 -7.76 4.93 -4.75
CA PHE A 281 -8.87 5.78 -5.14
C PHE A 281 -8.99 6.97 -4.19
N PHE A 282 -9.26 8.13 -4.77
CA PHE A 282 -9.64 9.36 -4.09
C PHE A 282 -11.05 9.74 -4.52
N TRP A 283 -11.91 10.07 -3.55
CA TRP A 283 -13.29 10.47 -3.82
C TRP A 283 -13.40 11.78 -4.62
N ASP A 284 -12.36 12.59 -4.59
CA ASP A 284 -12.28 13.91 -5.21
C ASP A 284 -10.82 14.21 -5.57
N GLU A 285 -10.54 14.74 -6.76
CA GLU A 285 -9.23 15.33 -7.06
C GLU A 285 -9.01 16.67 -6.35
N GLY A 286 -10.11 17.30 -5.92
CA GLY A 286 -10.16 18.51 -5.12
C GLY A 286 -9.29 18.48 -3.87
N VAL A 287 -9.06 17.30 -3.29
CA VAL A 287 -8.16 17.14 -2.13
C VAL A 287 -6.71 17.56 -2.43
N PHE A 288 -6.27 17.48 -3.68
CA PHE A 288 -4.93 17.89 -4.12
C PHE A 288 -4.84 19.38 -4.49
N ARG A 289 -5.98 20.06 -4.63
CA ARG A 289 -6.08 21.50 -4.97
C ARG A 289 -6.71 22.34 -3.87
N ALA A 290 -6.99 21.74 -2.72
CA ALA A 290 -7.47 22.48 -1.55
C ALA A 290 -6.45 23.54 -1.13
N SER A 291 -6.91 24.62 -0.50
CA SER A 291 -6.04 25.74 -0.10
C SER A 291 -4.96 25.34 0.91
N SER A 292 -5.15 24.23 1.63
CA SER A 292 -4.15 23.64 2.53
C SER A 292 -3.03 22.88 1.81
N VAL A 293 -3.10 22.75 0.48
CA VAL A 293 -2.04 22.18 -0.36
C VAL A 293 -1.43 23.34 -1.15
N SER A 294 -0.26 23.80 -0.72
CA SER A 294 0.31 25.04 -1.25
C SER A 294 1.84 25.07 -1.18
N GLY A 295 2.45 25.95 -1.97
CA GLY A 295 3.91 26.09 -2.01
C GLY A 295 4.60 24.77 -2.38
N THR A 296 5.85 24.63 -1.95
CA THR A 296 6.70 23.47 -2.28
C THR A 296 7.09 22.63 -1.07
N VAL A 297 6.80 23.10 0.14
CA VAL A 297 7.07 22.39 1.39
C VAL A 297 5.86 21.54 1.76
N ILE A 298 6.09 20.41 2.42
CA ILE A 298 5.04 19.55 2.97
C ILE A 298 4.98 19.82 4.47
N ASP A 299 4.02 20.62 4.91
CA ASP A 299 3.93 21.05 6.30
C ASP A 299 2.52 20.94 6.89
N THR A 300 1.46 20.95 6.09
CA THR A 300 0.09 20.79 6.58
C THR A 300 -0.26 19.33 6.86
N PRO A 301 -1.20 19.05 7.79
CA PRO A 301 -1.66 17.67 8.02
C PRO A 301 -2.22 16.99 6.76
N GLN A 302 -2.91 17.75 5.90
CA GLN A 302 -3.45 17.24 4.64
C GLN A 302 -2.34 16.92 3.63
N GLU A 303 -1.33 17.78 3.49
CA GLU A 303 -0.18 17.49 2.63
C GLU A 303 0.54 16.23 3.08
N ARG A 304 0.79 16.08 4.39
CA ARG A 304 1.42 14.86 4.94
C ARG A 304 0.59 13.61 4.64
N PHE A 305 -0.73 13.68 4.76
CA PHE A 305 -1.63 12.58 4.38
C PHE A 305 -1.46 12.20 2.91
N LEU A 306 -1.58 13.18 2.00
CA LEU A 306 -1.47 12.94 0.55
C LEU A 306 -0.08 12.40 0.17
N HIS A 307 0.98 12.93 0.78
CA HIS A 307 2.35 12.52 0.49
C HIS A 307 2.73 11.19 1.16
N ASN A 308 2.12 10.80 2.27
CA ASN A 308 2.23 9.44 2.82
C ASN A 308 1.55 8.42 1.90
N ILE A 309 0.43 8.77 1.28
CA ILE A 309 -0.22 7.92 0.27
C ILE A 309 0.62 7.85 -1.01
N MET A 310 1.19 8.97 -1.47
CA MET A 310 2.13 8.95 -2.60
C MET A 310 3.35 8.07 -2.29
N ALA A 311 3.91 8.18 -1.08
CA ALA A 311 5.00 7.31 -0.64
C ALA A 311 4.61 5.83 -0.66
N TYR A 312 3.41 5.49 -0.18
CA TYR A 312 2.86 4.14 -0.26
C TYR A 312 2.73 3.64 -1.71
N ALA A 313 2.29 4.50 -2.62
CA ALA A 313 2.16 4.19 -4.06
C ALA A 313 3.53 3.92 -4.68
N LEU A 314 4.51 4.77 -4.39
CA LEU A 314 5.87 4.67 -4.92
C LEU A 314 6.63 3.46 -4.37
N ASP A 315 6.37 3.04 -3.13
CA ASP A 315 6.94 1.82 -2.56
C ASP A 315 6.48 0.54 -3.29
N ARG A 316 5.45 0.64 -4.15
CA ARG A 316 4.92 -0.47 -4.97
C ARG A 316 5.35 -0.43 -6.44
N VAL A 317 6.11 0.58 -6.83
CA VAL A 317 6.68 0.65 -8.17
C VAL A 317 7.82 -0.37 -8.26
N GLY A 318 7.71 -1.32 -9.20
CA GLY A 318 8.75 -2.33 -9.45
C GLY A 318 8.87 -3.46 -8.41
N SER A 319 7.95 -3.51 -7.42
CA SER A 319 7.77 -4.62 -6.47
C SER A 319 6.90 -5.73 -7.04
#